data_AF-A0A929ET31-F1
#
_entry.id   AF-A0A929ET31-F1
#
_cell.length_a   1.000
_cell.length_b   1.000
_cell.length_c   1.000
_cell.angle_alpha   90.00
_cell.angle_beta   90.00
_cell.angle_gamma   90.00
#
_symmetry.space_group_name_H-M   'P 1'
#
loop_
_entity.id
_entity.type
_entity.pdbx_description
1 polymer ?
#
loop_
_entity_poly.entity_id
_entity_poly.type
_entity_poly.pdbx_seq_one_letter_code
_entity_poly.pdbx_strand_id
1 'polypeptide(L)'
;CELFKWRACAVAAYPMYKGVAKLAGMRVIEEGQSTVEEELDLVKRELPNTDFLFLHIKKTDSMGEDGNFPGKVEAIEHFDRLLPRLVDLKPDVLCITGDHSTPCSLASHSWHPVPICIAAKTARVDGCQTFGETSFLTGGLGRIRSTDVVPLLLAHAERLMKYGA
;
A
#
# COMPACT_ATOMS: atom_id res chain seq x y z
N CYS A 1 15.69 6.31 6.56
CA CYS A 1 14.69 7.05 7.34
C CYS A 1 15.14 7.13 8.80
N GLU A 2 15.31 8.34 9.32
CA GLU A 2 15.91 8.60 10.65
C GLU A 2 15.03 8.17 11.82
N LEU A 3 13.70 8.29 11.68
CA LEU A 3 12.73 7.99 12.74
C LEU A 3 12.75 6.52 13.16
N PHE A 4 12.74 5.60 12.20
CA PHE A 4 12.67 4.16 12.45
C PHE A 4 14.00 3.43 12.24
N LYS A 5 15.06 4.15 11.83
CA LYS A 5 16.42 3.63 11.57
C LYS A 5 16.49 2.43 10.61
N TRP A 6 15.52 2.33 9.71
CA TRP A 6 15.39 1.28 8.71
C TRP A 6 15.82 1.73 7.30
N ARG A 7 16.23 0.75 6.47
CA ARG A 7 16.45 0.95 5.03
C ARG A 7 15.11 0.95 4.33
N ALA A 8 14.59 2.14 4.01
CA ALA A 8 13.29 2.31 3.38
C ALA A 8 13.47 2.61 1.88
N CYS A 9 12.66 1.97 1.02
CA CYS A 9 12.67 2.17 -0.43
C CYS A 9 11.26 2.49 -0.96
N ALA A 10 11.15 3.39 -1.94
CA ALA A 10 9.90 3.70 -2.61
C ALA A 10 9.98 3.39 -4.12
N VAL A 11 9.00 2.64 -4.61
CA VAL A 11 8.67 2.44 -6.01
C VAL A 11 7.35 3.17 -6.26
N ALA A 12 7.43 4.41 -6.71
CA ALA A 12 6.26 5.23 -7.07
C ALA A 12 6.49 5.94 -8.40
N ALA A 13 5.63 5.72 -9.42
CA ALA A 13 5.81 6.37 -10.72
C ALA A 13 5.56 7.89 -10.67
N TYR A 14 4.59 8.32 -9.86
CA TYR A 14 4.11 9.71 -9.83
C TYR A 14 5.10 10.66 -9.13
N PRO A 15 5.50 11.80 -9.76
CA PRO A 15 6.54 12.69 -9.21
C PRO A 15 6.28 13.22 -7.80
N MET A 16 5.02 13.52 -7.46
CA MET A 16 4.66 13.99 -6.11
C MET A 16 5.00 12.94 -5.05
N TYR A 17 4.68 11.67 -5.31
CA TYR A 17 4.97 10.56 -4.39
C TYR A 17 6.47 10.28 -4.26
N LYS A 18 7.24 10.48 -5.33
CA LYS A 18 8.71 10.48 -5.26
C LYS A 18 9.22 11.58 -4.33
N GLY A 19 8.65 12.79 -4.41
CA GLY A 19 8.99 13.92 -3.54
C GLY A 19 8.69 13.63 -2.06
N VAL A 20 7.47 13.16 -1.76
CA VAL A 20 7.06 12.83 -0.38
C VAL A 20 7.94 11.71 0.20
N ALA A 21 8.24 10.67 -0.57
CA ALA A 21 9.11 9.58 -0.12
C ALA A 21 10.55 10.07 0.20
N LYS A 22 11.11 10.98 -0.60
CA LYS A 22 12.40 11.62 -0.31
C LYS A 22 12.35 12.42 0.99
N LEU A 23 11.30 13.22 1.19
CA LEU A 23 11.10 13.99 2.43
C LEU A 23 10.95 13.08 3.65
N ALA A 24 10.34 11.90 3.49
CA ALA A 24 10.24 10.87 4.54
C ALA A 24 11.56 10.09 4.76
N GLY A 25 12.63 10.42 4.03
CA GLY A 25 13.95 9.79 4.15
C GLY A 25 14.01 8.38 3.58
N MET A 26 13.24 8.10 2.53
CA MET A 26 13.27 6.85 1.76
C MET A 26 14.17 7.00 0.54
N ARG A 27 14.83 5.90 0.14
CA ARG A 27 15.50 5.82 -1.16
C ARG A 27 14.46 5.62 -2.25
N VAL A 28 14.39 6.54 -3.19
CA VAL A 28 13.42 6.49 -4.29
C VAL A 28 14.06 5.88 -5.52
N ILE A 29 13.37 4.94 -6.18
CA ILE A 29 13.74 4.48 -7.51
C ILE A 29 13.26 5.54 -8.52
N GLU A 30 14.16 6.02 -9.37
CA GLU A 30 13.87 7.16 -10.25
C GLU A 30 13.25 6.76 -11.60
N GLU A 31 13.49 5.53 -12.06
CA GLU A 31 13.18 5.07 -13.42
C GLU A 31 12.65 3.62 -13.45
N GLY A 32 12.10 3.19 -14.60
CA GLY A 32 11.62 1.81 -14.82
C GLY A 32 10.27 1.53 -14.18
N GLN A 33 9.33 2.47 -14.27
CA GLN A 33 8.04 2.43 -13.58
C GLN A 33 6.91 2.87 -14.52
N SER A 34 6.99 2.47 -15.78
CA SER A 34 6.03 2.85 -16.83
C SER A 34 4.80 1.94 -16.80
N THR A 35 4.97 0.71 -16.29
CA THR A 35 3.90 -0.28 -16.09
C THR A 35 3.95 -0.87 -14.69
N VAL A 36 2.84 -1.47 -14.26
CA VAL A 36 2.76 -2.17 -12.97
C VAL A 36 3.74 -3.35 -12.94
N GLU A 37 3.94 -4.03 -14.05
CA GLU A 37 4.88 -5.14 -14.16
C GLU A 37 6.34 -4.71 -13.90
N GLU A 38 6.75 -3.58 -14.49
CA GLU A 38 8.08 -2.98 -14.25
C GLU A 38 8.22 -2.57 -12.77
N GLU A 39 7.20 -1.95 -12.19
CA GLU A 39 7.18 -1.61 -10.76
C GLU A 39 7.35 -2.85 -9.88
N LEU A 40 6.70 -3.97 -10.22
CA LEU A 40 6.84 -5.23 -9.48
C LEU A 40 8.20 -5.92 -9.68
N ASP A 41 8.83 -5.77 -10.85
CA ASP A 41 10.21 -6.22 -11.07
C ASP A 41 11.19 -5.44 -10.18
N LEU A 42 10.98 -4.14 -10.02
CA LEU A 42 11.74 -3.32 -9.07
C LEU A 42 11.49 -3.77 -7.62
N VAL A 43 10.24 -4.02 -7.22
CA VAL A 43 9.94 -4.54 -5.88
C VAL A 43 10.72 -5.82 -5.61
N LYS A 44 10.69 -6.79 -6.54
CA LYS A 44 11.43 -8.05 -6.42
C LYS A 44 12.94 -7.85 -6.28
N ARG A 45 13.50 -6.87 -6.99
CA ARG A 45 14.94 -6.53 -6.92
C ARG A 45 15.31 -5.87 -5.59
N GLU A 46 14.47 -4.96 -5.09
CA GLU A 46 14.81 -4.08 -3.98
C GLU A 46 14.44 -4.66 -2.60
N LEU A 47 13.41 -5.51 -2.53
CA LEU A 47 12.88 -6.05 -1.27
C LEU A 47 13.96 -6.76 -0.41
N PRO A 48 14.87 -7.61 -0.95
CA PRO A 48 15.89 -8.30 -0.13
C PRO A 48 16.86 -7.36 0.60
N ASN A 49 17.01 -6.11 0.12
CA ASN A 49 17.93 -5.12 0.67
C ASN A 49 17.21 -4.01 1.46
N THR A 50 15.91 -4.18 1.69
CA THR A 50 15.03 -3.14 2.19
C THR A 50 14.21 -3.66 3.37
N ASP A 51 14.15 -2.86 4.42
CA ASP A 51 13.37 -3.14 5.63
C ASP A 51 11.91 -2.70 5.51
N PHE A 52 11.64 -1.70 4.66
CA PHE A 52 10.31 -1.21 4.34
C PHE A 52 10.24 -0.72 2.90
N LEU A 53 9.36 -1.34 2.12
CA LEU A 53 9.16 -0.98 0.72
C LEU A 53 7.75 -0.41 0.53
N PHE A 54 7.68 0.80 -0.03
CA PHE A 54 6.44 1.44 -0.44
C PHE A 54 6.27 1.31 -1.95
N LEU A 55 5.19 0.66 -2.39
CA LEU A 55 4.77 0.56 -3.78
C LEU A 55 3.52 1.43 -3.98
N HIS A 56 3.51 2.28 -5.01
CA HIS A 56 2.38 3.16 -5.31
C HIS A 56 1.84 2.96 -6.73
N ILE A 57 0.61 2.46 -6.83
CA ILE A 57 -0.10 2.21 -8.08
C ILE A 57 -1.02 3.41 -8.40
N LYS A 58 -0.66 4.26 -9.37
CA LYS A 58 -1.40 5.51 -9.68
C LYS A 58 -2.66 5.31 -10.52
N LYS A 59 -2.70 4.30 -11.40
CA LYS A 59 -3.68 4.21 -12.49
C LYS A 59 -5.13 4.16 -12.00
N THR A 60 -5.38 3.53 -10.85
CA THR A 60 -6.70 3.39 -10.23
C THR A 60 -7.32 4.74 -9.85
N ASP A 61 -6.50 5.69 -9.38
CA ASP A 61 -6.93 7.03 -9.04
C ASP A 61 -7.26 7.86 -10.28
N SER A 62 -6.39 7.84 -11.30
CA SER A 62 -6.62 8.57 -12.55
C SER A 62 -7.93 8.16 -13.24
N MET A 63 -8.26 6.86 -13.25
CA MET A 63 -9.56 6.40 -13.77
C MET A 63 -10.75 6.88 -12.92
N GLY A 64 -10.54 7.07 -11.61
CA GLY A 64 -11.51 7.68 -10.71
C GLY A 64 -11.75 9.15 -11.01
N GLU A 65 -10.68 9.93 -11.17
CA GLU A 65 -10.73 11.36 -11.54
C GLU A 65 -11.38 11.57 -12.92
N ASP A 66 -11.17 10.65 -13.88
CA ASP A 66 -11.80 10.69 -15.20
C ASP A 66 -13.29 10.27 -15.17
N GLY A 67 -13.81 9.83 -14.02
CA GLY A 67 -15.17 9.25 -13.90
C GLY A 67 -15.33 7.92 -14.65
N ASN A 68 -14.24 7.30 -15.10
CA ASN A 68 -14.22 6.09 -15.90
C ASN A 68 -14.32 4.84 -15.02
N PHE A 69 -15.55 4.45 -14.67
CA PHE A 69 -15.80 3.28 -13.84
C PHE A 69 -15.24 1.97 -14.43
N PRO A 70 -15.51 1.60 -15.72
CA PRO A 70 -14.94 0.39 -16.31
C PRO A 70 -13.41 0.39 -16.30
N GLY A 71 -12.78 1.52 -16.60
CA GLY A 71 -11.33 1.66 -16.56
C GLY A 71 -10.75 1.50 -15.16
N LYS A 72 -11.45 1.99 -14.13
CA LYS A 72 -11.04 1.82 -12.73
C LYS A 72 -11.12 0.35 -12.29
N VAL A 73 -12.18 -0.35 -12.68
CA VAL A 73 -12.33 -1.80 -12.43
C VAL A 73 -11.18 -2.56 -13.09
N GLU A 74 -10.93 -2.36 -14.38
CA GLU A 74 -9.83 -3.02 -15.10
C GLU A 74 -8.46 -2.74 -14.45
N ALA A 75 -8.21 -1.51 -14.01
CA ALA A 75 -6.96 -1.17 -13.33
C ALA A 75 -6.77 -1.91 -11.99
N ILE A 76 -7.85 -2.12 -11.23
CA ILE A 76 -7.82 -2.89 -9.99
C ILE A 76 -7.61 -4.38 -10.30
N GLU A 77 -8.36 -4.93 -11.25
CA GLU A 77 -8.27 -6.34 -11.65
C GLU A 77 -6.90 -6.67 -12.27
N HIS A 78 -6.30 -5.73 -13.01
CA HIS A 78 -4.94 -5.88 -13.53
C HIS A 78 -3.92 -6.01 -12.41
N PHE A 79 -4.00 -5.16 -11.38
CA PHE A 79 -3.14 -5.28 -10.21
C PHE A 79 -3.41 -6.59 -9.44
N ASP A 80 -4.68 -6.99 -9.27
CA ASP A 80 -5.06 -8.23 -8.58
C ASP A 80 -4.45 -9.47 -9.25
N ARG A 81 -4.49 -9.56 -10.60
CA ARG A 81 -3.83 -10.63 -11.36
C ARG A 81 -2.32 -10.70 -11.12
N LEU A 82 -1.69 -9.57 -10.80
CA LEU A 82 -0.25 -9.48 -10.53
C LEU A 82 0.08 -9.60 -9.05
N LEU A 83 -0.89 -9.48 -8.13
CA LEU A 83 -0.69 -9.55 -6.69
C LEU A 83 0.03 -10.82 -6.21
N PRO A 84 -0.18 -12.02 -6.80
CA PRO A 84 0.61 -13.21 -6.45
C PRO A 84 2.12 -12.97 -6.55
N ARG A 85 2.58 -12.13 -7.48
CA ARG A 85 4.01 -11.78 -7.61
C ARG A 85 4.57 -11.10 -6.36
N LEU A 86 3.75 -10.39 -5.58
CA LEU A 86 4.15 -9.78 -4.31
C LEU A 86 4.06 -10.79 -3.17
N VAL A 87 2.99 -11.58 -3.14
CA VAL A 87 2.78 -12.62 -2.11
C VAL A 87 3.88 -13.68 -2.15
N ASP A 88 4.31 -14.07 -3.36
CA ASP A 88 5.37 -15.07 -3.57
C ASP A 88 6.76 -14.59 -3.12
N LEU A 89 6.96 -13.28 -2.95
CA LEU A 89 8.17 -12.72 -2.32
C LEU A 89 8.21 -12.98 -0.82
N LYS A 90 7.09 -13.41 -0.22
CA LYS A 90 6.94 -13.74 1.20
C LYS A 90 7.44 -12.61 2.13
N PRO A 91 6.94 -11.38 2.00
CA PRO A 91 7.24 -10.34 2.98
C PRO A 91 6.72 -10.76 4.37
N ASP A 92 7.43 -10.35 5.44
CA ASP A 92 7.00 -10.62 6.82
C ASP A 92 5.63 -9.98 7.12
N VAL A 93 5.40 -8.81 6.53
CA VAL A 93 4.14 -8.05 6.60
C VAL A 93 3.82 -7.48 5.22
N LEU A 94 2.64 -7.77 4.70
CA LEU A 94 2.07 -7.14 3.51
C LEU A 94 0.87 -6.27 3.90
N CYS A 95 0.85 -5.02 3.44
CA CYS A 95 -0.27 -4.11 3.66
C CYS A 95 -0.78 -3.59 2.33
N ILE A 96 -2.09 -3.64 2.11
CA ILE A 96 -2.76 -3.10 0.91
C ILE A 96 -3.85 -2.15 1.38
N THR A 97 -3.82 -0.92 0.85
CA THR A 97 -4.82 0.14 1.12
C THR A 97 -4.77 1.18 0.01
N GLY A 98 -5.78 2.04 -0.06
CA GLY A 98 -5.67 3.34 -0.73
C GLY A 98 -5.07 4.40 0.20
N ASP A 99 -4.60 5.49 -0.37
CA ASP A 99 -4.26 6.75 0.31
C ASP A 99 -5.52 7.62 0.51
N HIS A 100 -6.45 7.58 -0.44
CA HIS A 100 -7.77 8.20 -0.36
C HIS A 100 -8.81 7.52 -1.27
N SER A 101 -10.08 7.89 -1.10
CA SER A 101 -11.17 7.46 -1.98
C SER A 101 -11.38 8.46 -3.12
N THR A 102 -11.39 7.97 -4.36
CA THR A 102 -11.75 8.76 -5.56
C THR A 102 -12.93 8.10 -6.28
N PRO A 103 -14.18 8.31 -5.85
CA PRO A 103 -15.36 7.68 -6.47
C PRO A 103 -15.56 8.19 -7.90
N CYS A 104 -15.75 7.29 -8.88
CA CYS A 104 -15.97 7.68 -10.27
C CYS A 104 -17.20 8.59 -10.45
N SER A 105 -18.23 8.41 -9.63
CA SER A 105 -19.43 9.27 -9.65
C SER A 105 -19.17 10.71 -9.22
N LEU A 106 -18.07 10.96 -8.49
CA LEU A 106 -17.67 12.30 -8.05
C LEU A 106 -16.55 12.90 -8.91
N ALA A 107 -15.83 12.08 -9.69
CA ALA A 107 -14.67 12.50 -10.48
C ALA A 107 -13.65 13.32 -9.66
N SER A 108 -13.56 13.03 -8.35
CA SER A 108 -12.77 13.81 -7.39
C SER A 108 -12.55 13.01 -6.11
N HIS A 109 -11.57 13.45 -5.31
CA HIS A 109 -11.30 12.86 -4.01
C HIS A 109 -12.48 13.09 -3.06
N SER A 110 -12.71 12.13 -2.17
CA SER A 110 -13.76 12.18 -1.17
C SER A 110 -13.24 11.78 0.21
N TRP A 111 -14.02 12.09 1.24
CA TRP A 111 -13.71 11.83 2.65
C TRP A 111 -14.05 10.40 3.10
N HIS A 112 -14.55 9.55 2.19
CA HIS A 112 -14.92 8.18 2.52
C HIS A 112 -13.68 7.40 2.98
N PRO A 113 -13.83 6.48 3.95
CA PRO A 113 -12.72 5.63 4.37
C PRO A 113 -12.31 4.68 3.23
N VAL A 114 -11.03 4.31 3.22
CA VAL A 114 -10.47 3.34 2.31
C VAL A 114 -10.34 1.97 2.99
N PRO A 115 -10.55 0.86 2.27
CA PRO A 115 -10.32 -0.47 2.82
C PRO A 115 -8.82 -0.69 3.04
N ILE A 116 -8.48 -1.37 4.13
CA ILE A 116 -7.11 -1.77 4.47
C ILE A 116 -7.06 -3.26 4.83
N CYS A 117 -6.03 -3.95 4.36
CA CYS A 117 -5.71 -5.32 4.70
C CYS A 117 -4.25 -5.40 5.15
N ILE A 118 -4.00 -6.07 6.27
CA ILE A 118 -2.65 -6.38 6.78
C ILE A 118 -2.53 -7.89 6.91
N ALA A 119 -1.65 -8.48 6.12
CA ALA A 119 -1.30 -9.89 6.19
C ALA A 119 0.08 -10.05 6.85
N ALA A 120 0.12 -10.77 7.97
CA ALA A 120 1.34 -11.06 8.72
C ALA A 120 1.16 -12.36 9.51
N LYS A 121 2.27 -13.03 9.85
CA LYS A 121 2.22 -14.24 10.71
C LYS A 121 1.63 -13.96 12.10
N THR A 122 1.80 -12.74 12.59
CA THR A 122 1.33 -12.27 13.90
C THR A 122 -0.11 -11.74 13.86
N ALA A 123 -0.73 -11.67 12.68
CA ALA A 123 -2.08 -11.13 12.53
C ALA A 123 -3.14 -12.09 13.13
N ARG A 124 -4.12 -11.52 13.85
CA ARG A 124 -5.34 -12.23 14.21
C ARG A 124 -6.30 -12.14 13.02
N VAL A 125 -6.42 -13.23 12.28
CA VAL A 125 -7.30 -13.31 11.10
C VAL A 125 -8.76 -13.16 11.53
N ASP A 126 -9.48 -12.26 10.87
CA ASP A 126 -10.92 -12.04 11.07
C ASP A 126 -11.76 -12.91 10.11
N GLY A 127 -13.07 -12.66 10.05
CA GLY A 127 -13.98 -13.41 9.19
C GLY A 127 -14.05 -12.92 7.73
N CYS A 128 -13.31 -11.88 7.35
CA CYS A 128 -13.42 -11.29 6.02
C CYS A 128 -12.82 -12.22 4.95
N GLN A 129 -13.61 -12.47 3.90
CA GLN A 129 -13.23 -13.36 2.78
C GLN A 129 -12.88 -12.58 1.50
N THR A 130 -13.22 -11.30 1.43
CA THR A 130 -13.04 -10.45 0.25
C THR A 130 -12.49 -9.08 0.65
N PHE A 131 -11.75 -8.45 -0.26
CA PHE A 131 -11.23 -7.10 -0.08
C PHE A 131 -12.13 -6.09 -0.79
N GLY A 132 -12.74 -5.19 -0.02
CA GLY A 132 -13.66 -4.17 -0.54
C GLY A 132 -14.34 -3.39 0.59
N GLU A 133 -14.99 -2.29 0.23
CA GLU A 133 -15.57 -1.33 1.17
C GLU A 133 -16.63 -1.95 2.10
N THR A 134 -17.45 -2.87 1.59
CA THR A 134 -18.49 -3.55 2.39
C THR A 134 -17.89 -4.52 3.41
N SER A 135 -16.92 -5.35 3.01
CA SER A 135 -16.25 -6.31 3.91
C SER A 135 -15.46 -5.59 5.00
N PHE A 136 -14.89 -4.43 4.67
CA PHE A 136 -14.17 -3.58 5.61
C PHE A 136 -15.04 -3.10 6.79
N LEU A 137 -16.36 -2.96 6.61
CA LEU A 137 -17.28 -2.55 7.70
C LEU A 137 -17.29 -3.54 8.88
N THR A 138 -16.91 -4.79 8.64
CA THR A 138 -16.89 -5.87 9.64
C THR A 138 -15.47 -6.38 9.94
N GLY A 139 -14.44 -5.74 9.38
CA GLY A 139 -13.05 -6.14 9.57
C GLY A 139 -12.57 -5.94 11.01
N GLY A 140 -11.72 -6.84 11.49
CA GLY A 140 -11.22 -6.88 12.87
C GLY A 140 -10.31 -5.69 13.24
N LEU A 141 -9.74 -4.99 12.25
CA LEU A 141 -9.00 -3.73 12.46
C LEU A 141 -9.92 -2.56 12.85
N GLY A 142 -11.21 -2.64 12.51
CA GLY A 142 -12.14 -1.52 12.66
C GLY A 142 -11.73 -0.30 11.84
N ARG A 143 -12.09 0.89 12.32
CA ARG A 143 -11.75 2.17 11.68
C ARG A 143 -10.55 2.81 12.38
N ILE A 144 -9.41 2.84 11.71
CA ILE A 144 -8.16 3.43 12.19
C ILE A 144 -7.78 4.69 11.40
N ARG A 145 -6.82 5.48 11.91
CA ARG A 145 -6.24 6.60 11.16
C ARG A 145 -5.06 6.13 10.33
N SER A 146 -4.76 6.84 9.25
CA SER A 146 -3.58 6.57 8.41
C SER A 146 -2.27 6.63 9.19
N THR A 147 -2.20 7.50 10.21
CA THR A 147 -1.05 7.62 11.13
C THR A 147 -0.78 6.37 11.95
N ASP A 148 -1.78 5.51 12.12
CA ASP A 148 -1.69 4.29 12.92
C ASP A 148 -1.17 3.09 12.10
N VAL A 149 -1.19 3.20 10.77
CA VAL A 149 -0.82 2.11 9.85
C VAL A 149 0.63 1.70 10.05
N VAL A 150 1.59 2.62 9.90
CA VAL A 150 3.03 2.27 10.03
C VAL A 150 3.37 1.69 11.42
N PRO A 151 2.91 2.27 12.54
CA PRO A 151 3.06 1.63 13.85
C PRO A 151 2.49 0.20 13.92
N LEU A 152 1.32 -0.07 13.34
CA LEU A 152 0.76 -1.42 13.28
C LEU A 152 1.62 -2.37 12.44
N LEU A 153 2.13 -1.92 11.30
CA LEU A 153 3.04 -2.74 10.48
C LEU A 153 4.32 -3.07 11.24
N LEU A 154 4.88 -2.11 11.98
CA LEU A 154 6.05 -2.34 12.84
C LEU A 154 5.76 -3.32 13.97
N ALA A 155 4.57 -3.26 14.58
CA ALA A 155 4.15 -4.22 15.59
C ALA A 155 4.05 -5.63 15.00
N HIS A 156 3.46 -5.77 13.81
CA HIS A 156 3.36 -7.06 13.13
C HIS A 156 4.71 -7.62 12.68
N ALA A 157 5.65 -6.75 12.33
CA ALA A 157 7.02 -7.09 11.99
C ALA A 157 7.93 -7.31 13.23
N GLU A 158 7.36 -7.27 14.45
CA GLU A 158 8.09 -7.41 15.72
C GLU A 158 9.23 -6.38 15.89
N ARG A 159 9.05 -5.19 15.30
CA ARG A 159 10.01 -4.07 15.28
C ARG A 159 9.58 -2.87 16.13
N LEU A 160 8.44 -2.96 16.81
CA LEU A 160 8.00 -1.93 17.74
C LEU A 160 8.81 -2.02 19.04
N MET A 161 9.50 -0.94 19.40
CA MET A 161 10.17 -0.87 20.70
C MET A 161 9.15 -0.55 21.79
N LYS A 162 9.28 -1.24 22.93
CA LYS A 162 8.48 -0.95 24.12
C LYS A 162 8.83 0.45 24.64
N TYR A 163 7.81 1.27 24.89
CA TYR A 163 7.97 2.58 25.52
C TYR A 163 7.66 2.48 27.01
N GLY A 164 8.71 2.45 27.83
CA GLY A 164 8.60 2.27 29.28
C GLY A 164 8.35 0.80 29.68
N ALA A 165 9.02 0.40 30.79
CA ALA A 165 9.13 -0.96 31.34
C ALA A 165 9.79 -2.00 30.42
#